data_AF-A0A4U0WWZ1-F1
#
_entry.id   AF-A0A4U0WWZ1-F1
#
_cell.length_a   1.000
_cell.length_b   1.000
_cell.length_c   1.000
_cell.angle_alpha   90.00
_cell.angle_beta   90.00
_cell.angle_gamma   90.00
#
_symmetry.space_group_name_H-M   'P 1'
#
loop_
_entity.id
_entity.type
_entity.pdbx_description
1 polymer ?
#
loop_
_entity_poly.entity_id
_entity_poly.type
_entity_poly.pdbx_seq_one_letter_code
_entity_poly.pdbx_strand_id
1 'polypeptide(L)'
;MRRITAGTYKLAASAMEKQEEEQQRVQSVLAKLDDLEEPVRPQFEDATPQTPKIDKESREESKSDVKQVKRESARASRLSPKPKREPWELQKDALEHKFGETGWQPRKRLSPDTLDGIRALHASDPAAYSTETLSEHFKIAPEAIRRILKSKWRPNEGETEDRRVRWERRGVKKWKEMSEMGMRPPVKWRAMGVGGAEGVVEERMPKRKKVRRASTGLSWDEVTGGVMSDEQRSSGSLADRLL
;
A
#
# COMPACT_ATOMS: atom_id res chain seq x y z
N MET A 1 -71.46 -14.80 28.42
CA MET A 1 -71.17 -14.45 27.01
C MET A 1 -69.98 -13.48 26.94
N ARG A 2 -68.86 -13.84 26.30
CA ARG A 2 -67.74 -12.92 26.00
C ARG A 2 -67.82 -12.51 24.53
N ARG A 3 -67.81 -11.21 24.24
CA ARG A 3 -67.79 -10.63 22.88
C ARG A 3 -66.32 -10.54 22.43
N ILE A 4 -65.99 -11.07 21.25
CA ILE A 4 -64.64 -11.00 20.66
C ILE A 4 -64.54 -9.70 19.86
N THR A 5 -63.53 -8.87 20.14
CA THR A 5 -63.27 -7.60 19.47
C THR A 5 -62.58 -7.82 18.13
N ALA A 6 -63.26 -7.42 17.06
CA ALA A 6 -62.75 -7.35 15.71
C ALA A 6 -61.76 -6.18 15.56
N GLY A 7 -60.45 -6.43 15.53
CA GLY A 7 -59.49 -5.31 15.42
C GLY A 7 -58.01 -5.62 15.22
N THR A 8 -57.57 -6.87 15.04
CA THR A 8 -56.13 -7.21 14.99
C THR A 8 -55.58 -7.52 13.59
N TYR A 9 -56.42 -7.54 12.55
CA TYR A 9 -56.03 -8.06 11.23
C TYR A 9 -55.25 -7.08 10.34
N LYS A 10 -55.38 -5.76 10.56
CA LYS A 10 -54.74 -4.75 9.68
C LYS A 10 -53.23 -4.59 9.93
N LEU A 11 -52.78 -4.80 11.17
CA LEU A 11 -51.36 -4.71 11.51
C LEU A 11 -50.56 -5.90 10.95
N ALA A 12 -51.15 -7.11 10.99
CA ALA A 12 -50.56 -8.31 10.40
C ALA A 12 -50.46 -8.21 8.87
N ALA A 13 -51.48 -7.66 8.20
CA ALA A 13 -51.45 -7.46 6.76
C ALA A 13 -50.30 -6.52 6.31
N SER A 14 -50.08 -5.40 7.01
CA SER A 14 -48.98 -4.48 6.66
C SER A 14 -47.59 -5.09 6.94
N ALA A 15 -47.49 -6.02 7.90
CA ALA A 15 -46.24 -6.71 8.19
C ALA A 15 -45.91 -7.75 7.10
N MET A 16 -46.92 -8.42 6.55
CA MET A 16 -46.77 -9.33 5.41
C MET A 16 -46.40 -8.57 4.13
N GLU A 17 -47.01 -7.42 3.88
CA GLU A 17 -46.70 -6.58 2.71
C GLU A 17 -45.24 -6.08 2.74
N LYS A 18 -44.73 -5.67 3.91
CA LYS A 18 -43.31 -5.32 4.08
C LYS A 18 -42.38 -6.51 3.86
N GLN A 19 -42.76 -7.70 4.31
CA GLN A 19 -41.99 -8.92 4.08
C GLN A 19 -41.96 -9.27 2.58
N GLU A 20 -43.07 -9.06 1.86
CA GLU A 20 -43.15 -9.26 0.41
C GLU A 20 -42.29 -8.24 -0.36
N GLU A 21 -42.30 -6.96 0.03
CA GLU A 21 -41.43 -5.94 -0.55
C GLU A 21 -39.94 -6.23 -0.31
N GLU A 22 -39.58 -6.69 0.89
CA GLU A 22 -38.23 -7.14 1.22
C GLU A 22 -37.82 -8.35 0.37
N GLN A 23 -38.71 -9.32 0.17
CA GLN A 23 -38.47 -10.47 -0.71
C GLN A 23 -38.29 -10.04 -2.17
N GLN A 24 -39.13 -9.14 -2.69
CA GLN A 24 -38.99 -8.60 -4.05
C GLN A 24 -37.68 -7.83 -4.21
N ARG A 25 -37.26 -7.08 -3.19
CA ARG A 25 -35.99 -6.35 -3.20
C ARG A 25 -34.80 -7.30 -3.21
N VAL A 26 -34.82 -8.36 -2.40
CA VAL A 26 -33.77 -9.39 -2.38
C VAL A 26 -33.71 -10.13 -3.70
N GLN A 27 -34.86 -10.51 -4.28
CA GLN A 27 -34.91 -11.15 -5.60
C GLN A 27 -34.36 -10.24 -6.70
N SER A 28 -34.66 -8.93 -6.65
CA SER A 28 -34.12 -7.98 -7.63
C SER A 28 -32.59 -7.78 -7.53
N VAL A 29 -32.02 -7.96 -6.33
CA VAL A 29 -30.57 -7.90 -6.12
C VAL A 29 -29.91 -9.21 -6.59
N LEU A 30 -30.55 -10.35 -6.37
CA LEU A 30 -30.09 -11.66 -6.87
C LEU A 30 -30.09 -11.71 -8.40
N ALA A 31 -31.16 -11.23 -9.07
CA ALA A 31 -31.19 -11.16 -10.53
C ALA A 31 -30.09 -10.24 -11.10
N LYS A 32 -29.81 -9.12 -10.44
CA LYS A 32 -28.69 -8.22 -10.82
C LYS A 32 -27.30 -8.81 -10.57
N LEU A 33 -27.18 -9.81 -9.69
CA LEU A 33 -25.94 -10.53 -9.45
C LEU A 33 -25.69 -11.60 -10.51
N ASP A 34 -26.74 -12.31 -10.95
CA ASP A 34 -26.67 -13.24 -12.10
C ASP A 34 -26.28 -12.52 -13.40
N ASP A 35 -26.77 -11.29 -13.63
CA ASP A 35 -26.36 -10.48 -14.78
C ASP A 35 -24.88 -10.00 -14.73
N LEU A 36 -24.19 -10.20 -13.59
CA LEU A 36 -22.80 -9.80 -13.35
C LEU A 36 -21.85 -11.00 -13.10
N GLU A 37 -22.35 -12.24 -13.10
CA GLU A 37 -21.59 -13.49 -13.18
C GLU A 37 -21.84 -14.10 -14.58
N GLU A 38 -21.00 -13.93 -15.59
CA GLU A 38 -19.62 -14.45 -15.69
C GLU A 38 -18.79 -13.63 -16.71
N PRO A 39 -17.46 -13.67 -16.60
CA PRO A 39 -16.70 -14.19 -17.73
C PRO A 39 -16.24 -15.61 -17.40
N VAL A 40 -16.68 -16.55 -18.23
CA VAL A 40 -16.23 -17.94 -18.31
C VAL A 40 -14.77 -18.03 -17.90
N ARG A 41 -14.50 -18.67 -16.75
CA ARG A 41 -13.13 -19.09 -16.43
C ARG A 41 -12.69 -20.01 -17.58
N PRO A 42 -11.59 -19.73 -18.29
CA PRO A 42 -11.08 -20.69 -19.24
C PRO A 42 -10.73 -21.96 -18.47
N GLN A 43 -11.47 -23.03 -18.75
CA GLN A 43 -11.09 -24.39 -18.41
C GLN A 43 -9.72 -24.60 -19.07
N PHE A 44 -8.66 -24.71 -18.26
CA PHE A 44 -7.39 -25.20 -18.75
C PHE A 44 -7.53 -26.72 -18.91
N GLU A 45 -8.20 -27.13 -19.99
CA GLU A 45 -8.04 -28.47 -20.52
C GLU A 45 -6.57 -28.63 -20.93
N ASP A 46 -5.94 -29.74 -20.54
CA ASP A 46 -4.56 -30.07 -20.86
C ASP A 46 -4.35 -30.16 -22.38
N ALA A 47 -4.07 -29.01 -23.01
CA ALA A 47 -3.68 -28.93 -24.40
C ALA A 47 -2.24 -29.45 -24.55
N THR A 48 -2.09 -30.74 -24.82
CA THR A 48 -0.91 -31.27 -25.50
C THR A 48 -0.57 -30.36 -26.69
N PRO A 49 0.70 -29.92 -26.86
CA PRO A 49 1.04 -28.99 -27.92
C PRO A 49 0.84 -29.65 -29.28
N GLN A 50 -0.26 -29.30 -29.95
CA GLN A 50 -0.45 -29.55 -31.37
C GLN A 50 0.55 -28.68 -32.13
N THR A 51 1.60 -29.30 -32.63
CA THR A 51 2.47 -28.68 -33.62
C THR A 51 1.65 -28.42 -34.89
N PRO A 52 1.71 -27.21 -35.48
CA PRO A 52 1.05 -26.99 -36.76
C PRO A 52 1.77 -27.83 -37.82
N LYS A 53 1.05 -28.82 -38.38
CA LYS A 53 1.42 -29.44 -39.65
C LYS A 53 1.29 -28.33 -40.70
N ILE A 54 2.45 -27.81 -41.09
CA ILE A 54 2.56 -26.94 -42.26
C ILE A 54 2.45 -27.85 -43.47
N ASP A 55 1.34 -27.74 -44.16
CA ASP A 55 1.12 -28.38 -45.46
C ASP A 55 2.18 -27.84 -46.44
N LYS A 56 2.97 -28.78 -46.96
CA LYS A 56 3.89 -28.54 -48.07
C LYS A 56 3.08 -28.69 -49.34
N GLU A 57 2.84 -27.60 -50.07
CA GLU A 57 2.72 -27.70 -51.51
C GLU A 57 3.22 -26.43 -52.24
N SER A 58 4.16 -26.70 -53.15
CA SER A 58 4.48 -26.01 -54.41
C SER A 58 4.62 -24.48 -54.44
N ARG A 59 5.88 -24.02 -54.37
CA ARG A 59 6.42 -23.11 -55.41
C ARG A 59 7.95 -23.12 -55.36
N GLU A 60 8.54 -24.06 -56.10
CA GLU A 60 9.93 -23.94 -56.50
C GLU A 60 10.06 -22.80 -57.50
N GLU A 61 11.07 -21.97 -57.26
CA GLU A 61 12.02 -21.42 -58.23
C GLU A 61 12.47 -20.02 -57.78
N SER A 62 13.79 -19.83 -57.78
CA SER A 62 14.51 -18.53 -57.75
C SER A 62 14.84 -17.81 -56.42
N LYS A 63 15.12 -18.49 -55.28
CA LYS A 63 15.77 -17.85 -54.09
C LYS A 63 16.69 -18.76 -53.25
N SER A 64 17.36 -19.74 -53.86
CA SER A 64 18.18 -20.73 -53.13
C SER A 64 19.44 -20.15 -52.47
N ASP A 65 20.12 -19.20 -53.11
CA ASP A 65 21.40 -18.68 -52.61
C ASP A 65 21.25 -17.83 -51.33
N VAL A 66 20.30 -16.91 -51.28
CA VAL A 66 20.12 -16.01 -50.12
C VAL A 66 19.62 -16.74 -48.87
N LYS A 67 18.86 -17.84 -49.05
CA LYS A 67 18.30 -18.63 -47.95
C LYS A 67 19.32 -19.59 -47.33
N GLN A 68 20.29 -20.06 -48.13
CA GLN A 68 21.43 -20.83 -47.60
C GLN A 68 22.36 -19.94 -46.81
N VAL A 69 22.74 -18.76 -47.32
CA VAL A 69 23.60 -17.81 -46.58
C VAL A 69 22.94 -17.36 -45.26
N LYS A 70 21.61 -17.18 -45.21
CA LYS A 70 20.88 -16.83 -43.98
C LYS A 70 20.77 -18.00 -42.99
N ARG A 71 20.66 -19.25 -43.46
CA ARG A 71 20.64 -20.44 -42.58
C ARG A 71 22.04 -20.80 -42.10
N GLU A 72 23.06 -20.62 -42.93
CA GLU A 72 24.46 -20.86 -42.62
C GLU A 72 25.00 -19.77 -41.67
N SER A 73 24.65 -18.49 -41.87
CA SER A 73 24.96 -17.43 -40.90
C SER A 73 24.19 -17.58 -39.59
N ALA A 74 22.92 -18.01 -39.64
CA ALA A 74 22.15 -18.34 -38.43
C ALA A 74 22.67 -19.62 -37.72
N ARG A 75 23.36 -20.52 -38.44
CA ARG A 75 23.99 -21.71 -37.87
C ARG A 75 25.40 -21.41 -37.36
N ALA A 76 26.16 -20.57 -38.05
CA ALA A 76 27.47 -20.06 -37.62
C ALA A 76 27.36 -19.16 -36.38
N SER A 77 26.29 -18.37 -36.25
CA SER A 77 26.00 -17.58 -35.03
C SER A 77 25.48 -18.42 -33.85
N ARG A 78 24.99 -19.64 -34.10
CA ARG A 78 24.63 -20.62 -33.04
C ARG A 78 25.82 -21.45 -32.58
N LEU A 79 26.83 -21.60 -33.43
CA LEU A 79 28.05 -22.39 -33.18
C LEU A 79 29.22 -21.56 -32.65
N SER A 80 29.11 -20.23 -32.68
CA SER A 80 30.08 -19.36 -32.01
C SER A 80 29.82 -19.43 -30.50
N PRO A 81 30.80 -19.86 -29.69
CA PRO A 81 30.64 -19.83 -28.24
C PRO A 81 30.44 -18.37 -27.84
N LYS A 82 29.24 -18.02 -27.36
CA LYS A 82 29.02 -16.73 -26.71
C LYS A 82 30.11 -16.59 -25.65
N PRO A 83 30.76 -15.42 -25.51
CA PRO A 83 31.74 -15.23 -24.46
C PRO A 83 31.09 -15.65 -23.15
N LYS A 84 31.80 -16.52 -22.39
CA LYS A 84 31.30 -17.02 -21.12
C LYS A 84 31.08 -15.80 -20.24
N ARG A 85 29.83 -15.37 -20.09
CA ARG A 85 29.46 -14.29 -19.17
C ARG A 85 29.85 -14.74 -17.78
N GLU A 86 30.46 -13.84 -17.03
CA GLU A 86 30.82 -14.12 -15.66
C GLU A 86 29.54 -14.43 -14.84
N PRO A 87 29.61 -15.30 -13.82
CA PRO A 87 28.43 -15.70 -13.05
C PRO A 87 27.62 -14.52 -12.48
N TRP A 88 28.28 -13.42 -12.12
CA TRP A 88 27.62 -12.22 -11.60
C TRP A 88 26.80 -11.46 -12.66
N GLU A 89 27.22 -11.49 -13.92
CA GLU A 89 26.50 -10.86 -15.04
C GLU A 89 25.21 -11.61 -15.31
N LEU A 90 25.29 -12.95 -15.39
CA LEU A 90 24.13 -13.83 -15.55
C LEU A 90 23.13 -13.64 -14.41
N GLN A 91 23.63 -13.46 -13.18
CA GLN A 91 22.78 -13.21 -12.03
C GLN A 91 22.07 -11.84 -12.14
N LYS A 92 22.75 -10.79 -12.61
CA LYS A 92 22.12 -9.48 -12.84
C LYS A 92 21.06 -9.54 -13.93
N ASP A 93 21.38 -10.15 -15.07
CA ASP A 93 20.41 -10.36 -16.15
C ASP A 93 19.20 -11.15 -15.67
N ALA A 94 19.41 -12.20 -14.87
CA ALA A 94 18.32 -12.99 -14.29
C ALA A 94 17.48 -12.18 -13.29
N LEU A 95 18.10 -11.29 -12.51
CA LEU A 95 17.37 -10.39 -11.61
C LEU A 95 16.56 -9.35 -12.39
N GLU A 96 17.13 -8.75 -13.43
CA GLU A 96 16.43 -7.82 -14.31
C GLU A 96 15.25 -8.49 -15.00
N HIS A 97 15.42 -9.72 -15.49
CA HIS A 97 14.33 -10.48 -16.11
C HIS A 97 13.22 -10.85 -15.11
N LYS A 98 13.55 -11.11 -13.83
CA LYS A 98 12.56 -11.50 -12.80
C LYS A 98 11.81 -10.31 -12.21
N PHE A 99 12.53 -9.20 -11.97
CA PHE A 99 12.02 -8.06 -11.20
C PHE A 99 11.78 -6.80 -12.05
N GLY A 100 12.20 -6.80 -13.31
CA GLY A 100 12.00 -5.69 -14.25
C GLY A 100 12.54 -4.36 -13.73
N GLU A 101 11.90 -3.27 -14.14
CA GLU A 101 12.25 -1.89 -13.73
C GLU A 101 12.04 -1.64 -12.23
N THR A 102 11.17 -2.42 -11.57
CA THR A 102 10.87 -2.24 -10.14
C THR A 102 12.04 -2.70 -9.26
N GLY A 103 12.90 -3.59 -9.77
CA GLY A 103 14.06 -4.11 -9.06
C GLY A 103 13.70 -4.95 -7.83
N TRP A 104 14.72 -5.40 -7.09
CA TRP A 104 14.52 -6.17 -5.87
C TRP A 104 13.91 -5.29 -4.75
N GLN A 105 12.62 -5.48 -4.49
CA GLN A 105 11.88 -4.76 -3.44
C GLN A 105 11.24 -5.76 -2.45
N PRO A 106 11.88 -6.02 -1.29
CA PRO A 106 11.30 -6.91 -0.29
C PRO A 106 9.95 -6.36 0.19
N ARG A 107 8.95 -7.25 0.27
CA ARG A 107 7.55 -6.88 0.58
C ARG A 107 7.34 -6.44 2.02
N LYS A 108 8.10 -6.99 2.97
CA LYS A 108 7.97 -6.75 4.42
C LYS A 108 9.21 -6.07 5.01
N ARG A 109 9.63 -4.94 4.45
CA ARG A 109 10.76 -4.16 5.00
C ARG A 109 10.32 -3.40 6.23
N LEU A 110 11.03 -3.59 7.33
CA LEU A 110 10.86 -2.78 8.54
C LEU A 110 11.52 -1.41 8.37
N SER A 111 10.91 -0.39 8.97
CA SER A 111 11.54 0.91 9.11
C SER A 111 12.70 0.81 10.12
N PRO A 112 13.78 1.60 9.96
CA PRO A 112 14.91 1.61 10.90
C PRO A 112 14.47 1.79 12.36
N ASP A 113 13.52 2.70 12.61
CA ASP A 113 13.00 3.00 13.93
C ASP A 113 12.25 1.79 14.53
N THR A 114 11.53 1.02 13.69
CA THR A 114 10.87 -0.22 14.15
C THR A 114 11.89 -1.28 14.55
N LEU A 115 13.05 -1.36 13.89
CA LEU A 115 14.13 -2.28 14.28
C LEU A 115 14.65 -1.94 15.68
N ASP A 116 14.84 -0.65 15.95
CA ASP A 116 15.27 -0.17 17.26
C ASP A 116 14.20 -0.38 18.33
N GLY A 117 12.92 -0.17 18.00
CA GLY A 117 11.80 -0.50 18.87
C GLY A 117 11.76 -1.98 19.26
N ILE A 118 11.95 -2.90 18.31
CA ILE A 118 12.04 -4.35 18.59
C ILE A 118 13.18 -4.66 19.55
N ARG A 119 14.35 -4.05 19.34
CA ARG A 119 15.51 -4.23 20.22
C ARG A 119 15.26 -3.67 21.62
N ALA A 120 14.58 -2.53 21.73
CA ALA A 120 14.24 -1.92 23.01
C ALA A 120 13.26 -2.79 23.81
N LEU A 121 12.22 -3.33 23.17
CA LEU A 121 11.25 -4.23 23.81
C LEU A 121 11.92 -5.52 24.32
N HIS A 122 12.73 -6.18 23.47
CA HIS A 122 13.45 -7.38 23.91
C HIS A 122 14.50 -7.08 24.99
N ALA A 123 15.05 -5.86 25.02
CA ALA A 123 16.00 -5.46 26.05
C ALA A 123 15.34 -5.16 27.41
N SER A 124 14.07 -4.70 27.42
CA SER A 124 13.34 -4.48 28.67
C SER A 124 13.01 -5.81 29.34
N ASP A 125 12.31 -6.69 28.62
CA ASP A 125 11.86 -7.99 29.16
C ASP A 125 12.05 -9.12 28.14
N PRO A 126 13.23 -9.78 28.11
CA PRO A 126 13.51 -10.86 27.18
C PRO A 126 12.57 -12.08 27.33
N ALA A 127 12.02 -12.29 28.53
CA ALA A 127 11.12 -13.40 28.82
C ALA A 127 9.72 -13.20 28.22
N ALA A 128 9.18 -11.98 28.28
CA ALA A 128 7.87 -11.64 27.73
C ALA A 128 7.95 -11.37 26.22
N TYR A 129 8.96 -10.62 25.79
CA TYR A 129 9.20 -10.27 24.38
C TYR A 129 10.16 -11.26 23.72
N SER A 130 9.76 -12.53 23.70
CA SER A 130 10.50 -13.60 23.02
C SER A 130 10.47 -13.44 21.50
N THR A 131 11.31 -14.19 20.79
CA THR A 131 11.34 -14.14 19.32
C THR A 131 10.02 -14.53 18.67
N GLU A 132 9.24 -15.38 19.32
CA GLU A 132 7.96 -15.88 18.81
C GLU A 132 6.85 -14.83 19.01
N THR A 133 6.78 -14.22 20.19
CA THR A 133 5.79 -13.17 20.47
C THR A 133 6.03 -11.94 19.59
N LEU A 134 7.28 -11.51 19.44
CA LEU A 134 7.66 -10.43 18.52
C LEU A 134 7.33 -10.79 17.05
N SER A 135 7.49 -12.05 16.65
CA SER A 135 7.14 -12.53 15.30
C SER A 135 5.66 -12.35 15.02
N GLU A 136 4.82 -12.71 15.99
CA GLU A 136 3.38 -12.59 15.90
C GLU A 136 2.91 -11.14 15.89
N HIS A 137 3.51 -10.26 16.69
CA HIS A 137 3.15 -8.84 16.72
C HIS A 137 3.56 -8.11 15.44
N PHE A 138 4.80 -8.30 14.98
CA PHE A 138 5.32 -7.60 13.81
C PHE A 138 5.00 -8.30 12.47
N LYS A 139 4.40 -9.50 12.51
CA LYS A 139 4.04 -10.33 11.34
C LYS A 139 5.24 -10.66 10.44
N ILE A 140 6.36 -10.96 11.07
CA ILE A 140 7.66 -11.23 10.45
C ILE A 140 8.14 -12.61 10.85
N ALA A 141 8.92 -13.25 9.99
CA ALA A 141 9.50 -14.55 10.29
C ALA A 141 10.37 -14.48 11.56
N PRO A 142 10.32 -15.51 12.44
CA PRO A 142 11.12 -15.54 13.67
C PRO A 142 12.63 -15.49 13.39
N GLU A 143 13.08 -15.99 12.23
CA GLU A 143 14.46 -15.87 11.77
C GLU A 143 14.90 -14.41 11.62
N ALA A 144 14.08 -13.57 11.01
CA ALA A 144 14.43 -12.17 10.79
C ALA A 144 14.51 -11.42 12.12
N ILE A 145 13.68 -11.74 13.10
CA ILE A 145 13.80 -11.17 14.45
C ILE A 145 15.10 -11.62 15.13
N ARG A 146 15.47 -12.90 15.01
CA ARG A 146 16.79 -13.37 15.48
C ARG A 146 17.94 -12.57 14.84
N ARG A 147 17.86 -12.29 13.53
CA ARG A 147 18.86 -11.45 12.85
C ARG A 147 18.88 -10.02 13.37
N ILE A 148 17.72 -9.41 13.60
CA ILE A 148 17.60 -8.06 14.14
C ILE A 148 18.24 -7.98 15.53
N LEU A 149 17.92 -8.94 16.41
CA LEU A 149 18.46 -9.02 17.76
C LEU A 149 19.96 -9.36 17.78
N LYS A 150 20.46 -10.16 16.82
CA LYS A 150 21.88 -10.49 16.70
C LYS A 150 22.70 -9.34 16.13
N SER A 151 22.12 -8.54 15.25
CA SER A 151 22.81 -7.42 14.60
C SER A 151 23.08 -6.29 15.60
N LYS A 152 24.35 -5.88 15.71
CA LYS A 152 24.78 -4.81 16.62
C LYS A 152 24.85 -3.43 15.96
N TRP A 153 24.71 -3.36 14.64
CA TRP A 153 24.81 -2.09 13.93
C TRP A 153 23.64 -1.17 14.27
N ARG A 154 23.98 0.04 14.73
CA ARG A 154 23.07 1.15 15.00
C ARG A 154 23.66 2.42 14.39
N PRO A 155 22.85 3.28 13.77
CA PRO A 155 23.37 4.55 13.29
C PRO A 155 23.78 5.42 14.49
N ASN A 156 24.96 6.02 14.41
CA ASN A 156 25.37 7.00 15.41
C ASN A 156 24.51 8.27 15.29
N GLU A 157 24.43 9.09 16.34
CA GLU A 157 23.62 10.32 16.36
C GLU A 157 23.97 11.24 15.18
N GLY A 158 25.26 11.47 14.91
CA GLY A 158 25.71 12.22 13.73
C GLY A 158 25.27 11.58 12.39
N GLU A 159 25.28 10.25 12.28
CA GLU A 159 24.80 9.56 11.06
C GLU A 159 23.28 9.65 10.88
N THR A 160 22.52 9.71 11.98
CA THR A 160 21.07 9.92 11.92
C THR A 160 20.74 11.33 11.42
N GLU A 161 21.48 12.33 11.89
CA GLU A 161 21.35 13.70 11.44
C GLU A 161 21.76 13.86 9.97
N ASP A 162 22.90 13.30 9.58
CA ASP A 162 23.34 13.26 8.18
C ASP A 162 22.33 12.58 7.26
N ARG A 163 21.67 11.52 7.75
CA ARG A 163 20.58 10.87 7.01
C ARG A 163 19.37 11.79 6.87
N ARG A 164 19.00 12.50 7.95
CA ARG A 164 17.90 13.48 7.95
C ARG A 164 18.20 14.62 6.96
N VAL A 165 19.38 15.21 7.03
CA VAL A 165 19.85 16.26 6.12
C VAL A 165 19.87 15.75 4.67
N ARG A 166 20.37 14.55 4.41
CA ARG A 166 20.34 13.96 3.06
C ARG A 166 18.92 13.71 2.56
N TRP A 167 18.02 13.27 3.43
CA TRP A 167 16.61 13.12 3.09
C TRP A 167 16.02 14.48 2.72
N GLU A 168 16.25 15.51 3.53
CA GLU A 168 15.75 16.86 3.30
C GLU A 168 16.28 17.43 1.98
N ARG A 169 17.59 17.32 1.71
CA ARG A 169 18.19 17.69 0.42
C ARG A 169 17.54 16.95 -0.75
N ARG A 170 17.30 15.63 -0.61
CA ARG A 170 16.60 14.83 -1.63
C ARG A 170 15.16 15.30 -1.83
N GLY A 171 14.46 15.62 -0.74
CA GLY A 171 13.09 16.12 -0.77
C GLY A 171 13.00 17.46 -1.48
N VAL A 172 13.92 18.38 -1.18
CA VAL A 172 14.07 19.67 -1.87
C VAL A 172 14.27 19.45 -3.37
N LYS A 173 15.22 18.57 -3.76
CA LYS A 173 15.48 18.27 -5.17
C LYS A 173 14.27 17.68 -5.88
N LYS A 174 13.64 16.65 -5.30
CA LYS A 174 12.49 15.95 -5.91
C LYS A 174 11.28 16.88 -6.06
N TRP A 175 11.00 17.70 -5.05
CA TRP A 175 9.90 18.66 -5.14
C TRP A 175 10.21 19.84 -6.06
N LYS A 176 11.48 20.19 -6.26
CA LYS A 176 11.88 21.21 -7.24
C LYS A 176 11.58 20.71 -8.65
N GLU A 177 12.04 19.51 -8.98
CA GLU A 177 11.73 18.84 -10.25
C GLU A 177 10.21 18.69 -10.46
N MET A 178 9.49 18.28 -9.43
CA MET A 178 8.03 18.16 -9.51
C MET A 178 7.32 19.51 -9.66
N SER A 179 7.88 20.59 -9.11
CA SER A 179 7.35 21.96 -9.29
C SER A 179 7.61 22.50 -10.69
N GLU A 180 8.73 22.15 -11.29
CA GLU A 180 9.05 22.46 -12.70
C GLU A 180 8.10 21.71 -13.63
N MET A 181 7.67 20.49 -13.26
CA MET A 181 6.59 19.75 -13.92
C MET A 181 5.17 20.27 -13.59
N GLY A 182 5.03 21.39 -12.88
CA GLY A 182 3.76 22.06 -12.61
C GLY A 182 2.99 21.58 -11.37
N MET A 183 3.55 20.66 -10.58
CA MET A 183 2.90 20.18 -9.35
C MET A 183 3.27 21.07 -8.15
N ARG A 184 2.27 21.55 -7.40
CA ARG A 184 2.51 22.46 -6.28
C ARG A 184 3.18 21.74 -5.08
N PRO A 185 4.36 22.18 -4.60
CA PRO A 185 5.00 21.55 -3.46
C PRO A 185 4.25 21.72 -2.12
N PRO A 186 4.32 20.73 -1.21
CA PRO A 186 3.78 20.82 0.14
C PRO A 186 4.40 21.95 0.97
N VAL A 187 3.71 22.36 2.03
CA VAL A 187 4.08 23.52 2.88
C VAL A 187 5.51 23.43 3.40
N LYS A 188 5.93 22.26 3.90
CA LYS A 188 7.29 22.02 4.40
C LYS A 188 8.37 22.37 3.36
N TRP A 189 8.14 22.05 2.09
CA TRP A 189 9.12 22.24 1.02
C TRP A 189 9.07 23.66 0.44
N ARG A 190 7.91 24.30 0.45
CA ARG A 190 7.77 25.72 0.09
C ARG A 190 8.47 26.65 1.07
N ALA A 191 8.37 26.35 2.38
CA ALA A 191 9.13 27.07 3.40
C ALA A 191 10.66 26.93 3.20
N MET A 192 11.10 25.84 2.58
CA MET A 192 12.49 25.57 2.21
C MET A 192 12.88 26.14 0.81
N GLY A 193 12.02 26.97 0.20
CA GLY A 193 12.32 27.66 -1.07
C GLY A 193 12.04 26.86 -2.35
N VAL A 194 11.32 25.74 -2.27
CA VAL A 194 11.03 24.90 -3.45
C VAL A 194 9.76 25.37 -4.18
N GLY A 195 9.90 25.77 -5.44
CA GLY A 195 8.79 26.03 -6.37
C GLY A 195 8.33 27.48 -6.54
N GLY A 196 9.21 28.48 -6.36
CA GLY A 196 8.88 29.87 -6.68
C GLY A 196 10.09 30.80 -6.83
N ALA A 197 10.01 31.72 -7.80
CA ALA A 197 10.83 32.92 -7.90
C ALA A 197 10.35 34.04 -6.94
N GLU A 198 9.24 33.81 -6.25
CA GLU A 198 8.62 34.73 -5.31
C GLU A 198 8.30 33.92 -4.04
N GLY A 199 9.18 34.08 -3.04
CA GLY A 199 8.94 33.55 -1.71
C GLY A 199 7.70 34.20 -1.11
N VAL A 200 6.80 33.38 -0.57
CA VAL A 200 5.72 33.79 0.32
C VAL A 200 4.68 34.76 -0.28
N VAL A 201 3.72 34.22 -1.03
CA VAL A 201 2.34 34.78 -1.00
C VAL A 201 1.58 34.04 0.10
N GLU A 202 1.75 34.48 1.35
CA GLU A 202 1.01 33.98 2.52
C GLU A 202 -0.51 34.25 2.38
N GLU A 203 -0.88 35.26 1.59
CA GLU A 203 -2.26 35.71 1.36
C GLU A 203 -3.18 34.71 0.65
N ARG A 204 -2.62 33.69 -0.03
CA ARG A 204 -3.42 32.75 -0.84
C ARG A 204 -3.47 31.34 -0.26
N MET A 205 -3.29 31.20 1.05
CA MET A 205 -3.74 30.03 1.78
C MET A 205 -5.19 30.27 2.25
N PRO A 206 -6.18 29.49 1.82
CA PRO A 206 -7.43 29.45 2.56
C PRO A 206 -7.08 28.93 3.95
N LYS A 207 -7.05 29.83 4.94
CA LYS A 207 -6.97 29.44 6.36
C LYS A 207 -8.02 28.37 6.52
N ARG A 208 -7.62 27.16 6.93
CA ARG A 208 -8.57 26.09 7.25
C ARG A 208 -9.55 26.74 8.22
N LYS A 209 -10.78 27.03 7.79
CA LYS A 209 -11.79 27.57 8.69
C LYS A 209 -11.87 26.50 9.75
N LYS A 210 -11.32 26.78 10.93
CA LYS A 210 -11.73 26.08 12.14
C LYS A 210 -13.21 26.35 12.14
N VAL A 211 -14.02 25.38 11.71
CA VAL A 211 -15.45 25.42 11.97
C VAL A 211 -15.47 25.61 13.48
N ARG A 212 -15.79 26.83 13.92
CA ARG A 212 -16.14 27.06 15.31
C ARG A 212 -17.33 26.13 15.45
N ARG A 213 -17.08 24.94 16.01
CA ARG A 213 -18.14 24.01 16.37
C ARG A 213 -19.00 24.86 17.29
N ALA A 214 -20.11 25.39 16.77
CA ALA A 214 -21.11 26.01 17.61
C ALA A 214 -21.38 24.97 18.69
N SER A 215 -21.42 25.40 19.94
CA SER A 215 -21.53 24.57 21.14
C SER A 215 -22.90 23.90 21.27
N THR A 216 -23.44 23.40 20.18
CA THR A 216 -24.70 22.68 20.08
C THR A 216 -24.38 21.26 19.64
N GLY A 217 -24.26 20.37 20.63
CA GLY A 217 -24.33 18.93 20.43
C GLY A 217 -23.03 18.17 20.73
N LEU A 218 -22.96 17.68 21.98
CA LEU A 218 -22.25 16.48 22.42
C LEU A 218 -20.72 16.56 22.29
N SER A 219 -20.12 17.01 23.38
CA SER A 219 -18.70 16.88 23.68
C SER A 219 -18.37 15.42 23.98
N TRP A 220 -17.20 14.94 23.54
CA TRP A 220 -16.70 13.59 23.84
C TRP A 220 -16.56 13.33 25.36
N ASP A 221 -16.46 14.40 26.17
CA ASP A 221 -16.42 14.37 27.64
C ASP A 221 -17.79 14.01 28.28
N GLU A 222 -18.90 14.31 27.60
CA GLU A 222 -20.26 14.06 28.10
C GLU A 222 -20.64 12.58 27.97
N VAL A 223 -20.07 11.88 26.99
CA VAL A 223 -20.18 10.42 26.80
C VAL A 223 -19.39 9.64 27.85
N THR A 224 -18.33 10.22 28.44
CA THR A 224 -17.50 9.54 29.45
C THR A 224 -17.83 9.92 30.90
N GLY A 225 -18.92 10.66 31.15
CA GLY A 225 -19.45 10.87 32.51
C GLY A 225 -18.57 11.70 33.44
N GLY A 226 -17.66 12.53 32.90
CA GLY A 226 -16.77 13.39 33.69
C GLY A 226 -17.42 14.73 34.06
N VAL A 227 -18.24 14.77 35.10
CA VAL A 227 -18.74 16.06 35.63
C VAL A 227 -17.62 16.75 36.42
N MET A 228 -16.84 17.60 35.76
CA MET A 228 -15.90 18.51 36.42
C MET A 228 -16.27 19.94 36.05
N SER A 229 -16.90 20.65 36.98
CA SER A 229 -17.38 22.03 36.82
C SER A 229 -16.23 23.02 36.55
N ASP A 230 -16.45 23.96 35.62
CA ASP A 230 -15.48 24.96 35.15
C ASP A 230 -14.97 25.93 36.23
N GLU A 231 -15.58 25.95 37.42
CA GLU A 231 -15.18 26.79 38.56
C GLU A 231 -13.78 26.45 39.12
N GLN A 232 -13.28 25.23 38.91
CA GLN A 232 -11.97 24.79 39.43
C GLN A 232 -10.80 24.98 38.44
N ARG A 233 -11.06 25.39 37.19
CA ARG A 233 -10.00 25.55 36.17
C ARG A 233 -9.29 26.91 36.23
N SER A 234 -9.79 27.88 37.01
CA SER A 234 -9.36 29.28 36.95
C SER A 234 -8.50 29.76 38.14
N SER A 235 -8.39 29.00 39.23
CA SER A 235 -7.69 29.46 40.45
C SER A 235 -6.25 28.95 40.64
N GLY A 236 -5.62 28.39 39.59
CA GLY A 236 -4.23 27.94 39.65
C GLY A 236 -3.30 28.83 38.83
N SER A 237 -2.80 29.91 39.43
CA SER A 237 -1.70 30.70 38.85
C SER A 237 -0.49 29.79 38.56
N LEU A 238 0.14 29.97 37.40
CA LEU A 238 1.33 29.23 36.96
C LEU A 238 2.53 29.37 37.94
N ALA A 239 2.46 30.32 38.87
CA ALA A 239 3.49 30.54 39.90
C ALA A 239 3.52 29.48 41.01
N ASP A 240 2.43 28.74 41.25
CA ASP A 240 2.36 27.75 42.34
C ASP A 240 2.78 26.32 41.93
N ARG A 241 3.35 26.15 40.72
CA ARG A 241 3.77 24.84 40.20
C ARG A 241 5.28 24.66 40.05
N LEU A 242 6.08 25.61 40.54
CA LEU A 242 7.54 25.54 40.55
C LEU A 242 8.12 25.91 41.92
N LEU A 243 7.60 25.25 42.97
CA LEU A 243 8.24 25.08 44.27
C LEU A 243 7.96 23.68 44.79
#